data_AF-A0AAW1QBC5-F1
#
_entry.id   AF-A0AAW1QBC5-F1
#
_cell.length_a   1.000
_cell.length_b   1.000
_cell.length_c   1.000
_cell.angle_alpha   90.00
_cell.angle_beta   90.00
_cell.angle_gamma   90.00
#
_symmetry.space_group_name_H-M   'P 1'
#
loop_
_entity.id
_entity.type
_entity.pdbx_description
1 polymer ?
#
loop_
_entity_poly.entity_id
_entity_poly.type
_entity_poly.pdbx_seq_one_letter_code
_entity_poly.pdbx_strand_id
1 'polypeptide(L)'
;MVFTRLESLQLPVTATYAGATGLLLVFLGLRTFLSRLSTGVLYGTGSQDKLLQLSRAHGNLQEVFAIFFGMFALLEANNILTMQQLQIVGTIFLVIRLGHAFQLSNPSSPIVLRAVGFLGTSFLLAAMSAILLYHGAHSSGGLFQKA
;
A
#
# COMPACT_ATOMS: atom_id res chain seq x y z
N MET A 1 15.55 23.04 33.46
CA MET A 1 16.00 22.83 32.07
C MET A 1 15.40 21.51 31.61
N VAL A 2 14.14 21.55 31.17
CA VAL A 2 13.45 20.39 30.60
C VAL A 2 13.98 20.28 29.18
N PHE A 3 14.79 19.27 28.92
CA PHE A 3 15.15 18.87 27.56
C PHE A 3 13.82 18.72 26.80
N THR A 4 13.55 19.66 25.90
CA THR A 4 12.54 19.55 24.86
C THR A 4 12.78 18.20 24.19
N ARG A 5 11.92 17.22 24.50
CA ARG A 5 11.74 16.02 23.70
C ARG A 5 11.63 16.53 22.27
N LEU A 6 12.64 16.26 21.45
CA LEU A 6 12.51 16.43 20.01
C LEU A 6 11.19 15.75 19.67
N GLU A 7 10.18 16.50 19.23
CA GLU A 7 8.88 15.93 18.86
C GLU A 7 9.18 14.93 17.74
N SER A 8 9.35 13.67 18.11
CA SER A 8 9.61 12.60 17.17
C SER A 8 8.42 12.57 16.24
N LEU A 9 8.64 12.64 14.93
CA LEU A 9 7.61 12.36 13.94
C LEU A 9 7.11 10.93 14.19
N GLN A 10 5.99 10.81 14.90
CA GLN A 10 5.37 9.54 15.22
C GLN A 10 4.30 9.29 14.18
N LEU A 11 4.46 8.20 13.41
CA LEU A 11 3.49 7.74 12.44
C LEU A 11 2.95 6.36 12.85
N PRO A 12 2.35 6.23 14.07
CA PRO A 12 1.98 4.93 14.60
C PRO A 12 0.98 4.17 13.72
N VAL A 13 0.06 4.87 13.05
CA VAL A 13 -0.95 4.24 12.19
C VAL A 13 -0.28 3.76 10.90
N THR A 14 0.50 4.62 10.23
CA THR A 14 1.28 4.25 9.05
C THR A 14 2.21 3.10 9.35
N ALA A 15 2.95 3.13 10.46
CA ALA A 15 3.87 2.07 10.86
C ALA A 15 3.15 0.72 11.04
N THR A 16 1.97 0.74 11.67
CA THR A 16 1.15 -0.46 11.89
C THR A 16 0.75 -1.10 10.55
N TYR A 17 0.14 -0.33 9.66
CA TYR A 17 -0.34 -0.87 8.38
C TYR A 17 0.80 -1.16 7.40
N ALA A 18 1.90 -0.40 7.43
CA ALA A 18 3.09 -0.65 6.63
C ALA A 18 3.77 -1.95 7.06
N GLY A 19 3.88 -2.21 8.36
CA GLY A 19 4.40 -3.47 8.89
C GLY A 19 3.53 -4.65 8.48
N ALA A 20 2.22 -4.56 8.67
CA ALA A 20 1.28 -5.62 8.29
C ALA A 20 1.33 -5.93 6.78
N THR A 21 1.32 -4.88 5.94
CA THR A 21 1.39 -5.06 4.47
C THR A 21 2.77 -5.52 4.03
N GLY A 22 3.84 -5.11 4.73
CA GLY A 22 5.20 -5.57 4.49
C GLY A 22 5.34 -7.09 4.70
N LEU A 23 4.72 -7.63 5.75
CA LEU A 23 4.66 -9.09 5.96
C LEU A 23 3.92 -9.81 4.82
N LEU A 24 2.83 -9.23 4.32
CA LEU A 24 2.12 -9.76 3.15
C LEU A 24 3.02 -9.73 1.89
N LEU A 25 3.77 -8.66 1.68
CA LEU A 25 4.72 -8.53 0.57
C LEU A 25 5.83 -9.59 0.64
N VAL A 26 6.40 -9.81 1.82
CA VAL A 26 7.40 -10.87 2.07
C VAL A 26 6.80 -12.24 1.78
N PHE A 27 5.59 -12.52 2.26
CA PHE A 27 4.90 -13.79 2.00
C PHE A 27 4.72 -14.06 0.50
N LEU A 28 4.25 -13.08 -0.27
CA LEU A 28 4.10 -13.21 -1.72
C LEU A 28 5.46 -13.37 -2.43
N GLY A 29 6.50 -12.71 -1.91
CA GLY A 29 7.87 -12.81 -2.43
C GLY A 29 8.44 -14.21 -2.23
N LEU A 30 8.29 -14.77 -1.02
CA LEU A 30 8.69 -16.14 -0.71
C LEU A 30 7.98 -17.15 -1.60
N ARG A 31 6.68 -17.00 -1.84
CA ARG A 31 5.95 -17.90 -2.74
C ARG A 31 6.45 -17.82 -4.19
N THR A 32 6.74 -16.62 -4.66
CA THR A 32 7.32 -16.43 -6.00
C THR A 32 8.70 -17.07 -6.08
N PHE A 33 9.55 -16.86 -5.07
CA PHE A 33 10.88 -17.45 -4.97
C PHE A 33 10.85 -18.98 -4.93
N LEU A 34 10.03 -19.58 -4.06
CA LEU A 34 9.88 -21.04 -3.99
C LEU A 34 9.37 -21.63 -5.31
N SER A 35 8.47 -20.93 -6.01
CA SER A 35 8.00 -21.35 -7.33
C SER A 35 9.09 -21.27 -8.41
N ARG A 36 10.06 -20.36 -8.29
CA ARG A 36 11.23 -20.31 -9.19
C ARG A 36 12.14 -21.50 -8.95
N LEU A 37 12.42 -21.82 -7.69
CA LEU A 37 13.22 -22.98 -7.32
C LEU A 37 12.59 -24.28 -7.86
N SER A 38 11.28 -24.45 -7.71
CA SER A 38 10.60 -25.68 -8.17
C SER A 38 10.52 -25.81 -9.69
N THR A 39 10.60 -24.71 -10.44
CA THR A 39 10.47 -24.71 -11.90
C THR A 39 11.80 -24.54 -12.64
N GLY A 40 12.90 -24.22 -11.92
CA GLY A 40 14.19 -23.92 -12.52
C GLY A 40 14.24 -22.60 -13.30
N VAL A 41 13.19 -21.77 -13.25
CA VAL A 41 13.09 -20.52 -14.01
C VAL A 41 13.81 -19.38 -13.27
N LEU A 42 15.03 -19.09 -13.72
CA LEU A 42 15.85 -18.00 -13.16
C LEU A 42 15.37 -16.60 -13.57
N TYR A 43 15.02 -16.42 -14.84
CA TYR A 43 14.60 -15.13 -15.40
C TYR A 43 13.21 -15.21 -16.05
N GLY A 44 12.45 -14.11 -15.98
CA GLY A 44 11.10 -14.06 -16.51
C GLY A 44 10.16 -15.05 -15.80
N THR A 45 9.24 -15.63 -16.57
CA THR A 45 8.23 -16.58 -16.07
C THR A 45 8.28 -17.94 -16.77
N GLY A 46 9.08 -18.07 -17.84
CA GLY A 46 9.01 -19.23 -18.74
C GLY A 46 7.57 -19.46 -19.23
N SER A 47 7.24 -20.72 -19.52
CA SER A 47 5.89 -21.19 -19.85
C SER A 47 5.08 -21.63 -18.61
N GLN A 48 5.33 -21.00 -17.45
CA GLN A 48 4.72 -21.36 -16.17
C GLN A 48 3.69 -20.31 -15.71
N ASP A 49 2.41 -20.55 -15.99
CA ASP A 49 1.31 -19.63 -15.62
C ASP A 49 1.25 -19.32 -14.13
N LYS A 50 1.57 -20.31 -13.28
CA LYS A 50 1.61 -20.14 -11.83
C LYS A 50 2.69 -19.14 -11.40
N LEU A 51 3.87 -19.21 -12.01
CA LEU A 51 4.97 -18.30 -11.71
C LEU A 51 4.64 -16.88 -12.19
N LEU A 52 3.99 -16.75 -13.33
CA LEU A 52 3.47 -15.47 -13.81
C LEU A 52 2.47 -14.85 -12.82
N GLN A 53 1.50 -15.63 -12.35
CA GLN A 53 0.49 -15.17 -11.38
C GLN A 53 1.15 -14.73 -10.07
N LEU A 54 2.04 -15.53 -9.48
CA LEU A 54 2.73 -15.18 -8.24
C LEU A 54 3.60 -13.93 -8.39
N SER A 55 4.35 -13.84 -9.49
CA SER A 55 5.19 -12.67 -9.81
C SER A 55 4.34 -11.39 -9.92
N ARG A 56 3.18 -11.46 -10.58
CA ARG A 56 2.26 -10.31 -10.67
C ARG A 56 1.59 -9.96 -9.36
N ALA A 57 1.24 -10.93 -8.51
CA ALA A 57 0.74 -10.67 -7.16
C ALA A 57 1.76 -9.87 -6.33
N HIS A 58 3.02 -10.32 -6.34
CA HIS A 58 4.10 -9.66 -5.61
C HIS A 58 4.38 -8.26 -6.17
N GLY A 59 4.60 -8.15 -7.49
CA GLY A 59 4.92 -6.88 -8.14
C GLY A 59 3.80 -5.85 -7.99
N ASN A 60 2.53 -6.24 -8.17
CA ASN A 60 1.42 -5.32 -7.99
C ASN A 60 1.30 -4.81 -6.55
N LEU A 61 1.55 -5.67 -5.55
CA LEU A 61 1.57 -5.20 -4.16
C LEU A 61 2.72 -4.24 -3.91
N GLN A 62 3.91 -4.48 -4.47
CA GLN A 62 5.07 -3.61 -4.32
C GLN A 62 4.84 -2.22 -4.93
N GLU A 63 4.27 -2.17 -6.15
CA GLU A 63 3.90 -0.93 -6.84
C GLU A 63 2.93 -0.09 -6.00
N VAL A 64 1.87 -0.73 -5.48
CA VAL A 64 0.84 -0.07 -4.67
C VAL A 64 1.36 0.31 -3.28
N PHE A 65 2.19 -0.53 -2.66
CA PHE A 65 2.75 -0.30 -1.33
C PHE A 65 3.51 1.02 -1.26
N ALA A 66 4.41 1.25 -2.23
CA ALA A 66 5.25 2.44 -2.23
C ALA A 66 4.42 3.74 -2.30
N ILE A 67 3.48 3.81 -3.24
CA ILE A 67 2.67 5.02 -3.42
C ILE A 67 1.65 5.20 -2.29
N PHE A 68 0.99 4.12 -1.86
CA PHE A 68 0.00 4.19 -0.78
C PHE A 68 0.65 4.66 0.52
N PHE A 69 1.74 4.02 0.97
CA PHE A 69 2.36 4.38 2.25
C PHE A 69 3.10 5.71 2.20
N GLY A 70 3.60 6.15 1.04
CA GLY A 70 4.11 7.50 0.87
C GLY A 70 3.02 8.55 1.14
N MET A 71 1.84 8.38 0.55
CA MET A 71 0.71 9.29 0.76
C MET A 71 0.11 9.16 2.16
N PHE A 72 0.03 7.94 2.70
CA PHE A 72 -0.52 7.67 4.03
C PHE A 72 0.34 8.31 5.13
N ALA A 73 1.67 8.21 5.00
CA ALA A 73 2.61 8.90 5.86
C ALA A 73 2.44 10.42 5.80
N LEU A 74 2.24 11.00 4.61
CA LEU A 74 1.99 12.44 4.47
C LEU A 74 0.68 12.86 5.15
N LEU A 75 -0.38 12.08 5.01
CA LEU A 75 -1.66 12.38 5.66
C LEU A 75 -1.55 12.36 7.19
N GLU A 76 -0.82 11.39 7.75
CA GLU A 76 -0.59 11.27 9.20
C GLU A 76 0.38 12.34 9.71
N ALA A 77 1.51 12.55 9.03
CA ALA A 77 2.54 13.53 9.41
C ALA A 77 2.00 14.96 9.47
N ASN A 78 1.07 15.30 8.57
CA ASN A 78 0.47 16.63 8.50
C ASN A 78 -0.84 16.73 9.28
N ASN A 79 -1.25 15.69 10.03
CA ASN A 79 -2.51 15.62 10.77
C ASN A 79 -3.74 15.98 9.90
N ILE A 80 -3.70 15.64 8.61
CA ILE A 80 -4.78 15.94 7.65
C ILE A 80 -6.00 15.07 7.94
N LEU A 81 -5.77 13.80 8.24
CA LEU A 81 -6.82 12.86 8.65
C LEU A 81 -6.72 12.60 10.15
N THR A 82 -7.88 12.41 10.78
CA THR A 82 -7.93 11.96 12.18
C THR A 82 -7.38 10.54 12.31
N MET A 83 -6.92 10.17 13.50
CA MET A 83 -6.44 8.80 13.78
C MET A 83 -7.47 7.74 13.41
N GLN A 84 -8.75 8.00 13.67
CA GLN A 84 -9.85 7.09 13.32
C GLN A 84 -9.99 6.94 11.80
N GLN A 85 -9.93 8.04 11.05
CA GLN A 85 -9.99 8.01 9.58
C GLN A 85 -8.82 7.24 8.98
N LEU A 86 -7.60 7.45 9.49
CA LEU A 86 -6.42 6.69 9.06
C LEU A 86 -6.58 5.20 9.32
N GLN A 87 -7.05 4.80 10.51
CA GLN A 87 -7.30 3.39 10.83
C GLN A 87 -8.34 2.75 9.90
N ILE A 88 -9.41 3.47 9.57
CA ILE A 88 -10.42 3.00 8.62
C ILE A 88 -9.80 2.80 7.23
N VAL A 89 -9.10 3.81 6.72
CA VAL A 89 -8.43 3.74 5.40
C VAL A 89 -7.42 2.62 5.34
N GLY A 90 -6.55 2.49 6.35
CA GLY A 90 -5.55 1.43 6.46
C GLY A 90 -6.17 0.04 6.53
N THR A 91 -7.27 -0.12 7.27
CA THR A 91 -7.99 -1.40 7.38
C THR A 91 -8.62 -1.79 6.04
N ILE A 92 -9.34 -0.87 5.40
CA ILE A 92 -9.96 -1.11 4.10
C ILE A 92 -8.88 -1.49 3.08
N PHE A 93 -7.79 -0.75 3.03
CA PHE A 93 -6.64 -1.06 2.18
C PHE A 93 -6.12 -2.47 2.42
N LEU A 94 -5.81 -2.83 3.66
CA LEU A 94 -5.25 -4.13 4.01
C LEU A 94 -6.20 -5.28 3.62
N VAL A 95 -7.50 -5.14 3.88
CA VAL A 95 -8.53 -6.13 3.51
C VAL A 95 -8.60 -6.32 1.99
N ILE A 96 -8.60 -5.23 1.23
CA ILE A 96 -8.58 -5.25 -0.24
C ILE A 96 -7.34 -6.01 -0.74
N ARG A 97 -6.16 -5.74 -0.16
CA ARG A 97 -4.90 -6.39 -0.57
C ARG A 97 -4.84 -7.86 -0.19
N LEU A 98 -5.36 -8.24 0.98
CA LEU A 98 -5.49 -9.65 1.38
C LEU A 98 -6.41 -10.42 0.43
N GLY A 99 -7.57 -9.85 0.09
CA GLY A 99 -8.50 -10.44 -0.88
C GLY A 99 -7.87 -10.63 -2.27
N HIS A 100 -7.14 -9.62 -2.75
CA HIS A 100 -6.45 -9.69 -4.03
C HIS A 100 -5.33 -10.76 -4.05
N ALA A 101 -4.55 -10.85 -2.97
CA ALA A 101 -3.51 -11.88 -2.81
C ALA A 101 -4.10 -13.30 -2.76
N PHE A 102 -5.21 -13.48 -2.05
CA PHE A 102 -5.93 -14.75 -1.98
C PHE A 102 -6.43 -15.17 -3.36
N GLN A 103 -7.01 -14.25 -4.12
CA GLN A 103 -7.53 -14.53 -5.44
C GLN A 103 -6.44 -14.96 -6.44
N LEU A 104 -5.30 -14.27 -6.48
CA LEU A 104 -4.20 -14.70 -7.38
C LEU A 104 -3.63 -16.07 -7.00
N SER A 105 -3.96 -16.57 -5.81
CA SER A 105 -3.57 -17.89 -5.33
C SER A 105 -4.57 -18.99 -5.68
N ASN A 106 -5.79 -18.63 -6.13
CA ASN A 106 -6.89 -19.55 -6.41
C ASN A 106 -7.45 -19.31 -7.83
N PRO A 107 -7.14 -20.19 -8.80
CA PRO A 107 -7.60 -20.05 -10.19
C PRO A 107 -9.12 -19.97 -10.34
N SER A 108 -9.87 -20.59 -9.44
CA SER A 108 -11.34 -20.61 -9.42
C SER A 108 -11.97 -19.38 -8.76
N SER A 109 -11.18 -18.39 -8.33
CA SER A 109 -11.69 -17.25 -7.59
C SER A 109 -12.50 -16.29 -8.49
N PRO A 110 -13.70 -15.85 -8.08
CA PRO A 110 -14.62 -15.08 -8.92
C PRO A 110 -14.03 -13.77 -9.44
N ILE A 111 -14.23 -13.44 -10.73
CA ILE A 111 -13.76 -12.19 -11.37
C ILE A 111 -14.13 -10.92 -10.59
N VAL A 112 -15.23 -10.97 -9.83
CA VAL A 112 -15.71 -9.87 -8.96
C VAL A 112 -14.66 -9.46 -7.93
N LEU A 113 -13.96 -10.41 -7.31
CA LEU A 113 -12.91 -10.09 -6.34
C LEU A 113 -11.72 -9.36 -7.01
N ARG A 114 -11.47 -9.59 -8.31
CA ARG A 114 -10.40 -8.91 -9.08
C ARG A 114 -10.79 -7.46 -9.30
N ALA A 115 -12.05 -7.24 -9.70
CA ALA A 115 -12.61 -5.91 -9.90
C ALA A 115 -12.63 -5.12 -8.60
N VAL A 116 -13.11 -5.70 -7.50
CA VAL A 116 -13.13 -5.06 -6.17
C VAL A 116 -11.71 -4.71 -5.70
N GLY A 117 -10.76 -5.63 -5.89
CA GLY A 117 -9.35 -5.41 -5.56
C GLY A 117 -8.76 -4.18 -6.26
N PHE A 118 -8.92 -4.12 -7.58
CA PHE A 118 -8.41 -3.03 -8.40
C PHE A 118 -9.15 -1.71 -8.17
N LEU A 119 -10.48 -1.72 -8.23
CA LEU A 119 -11.31 -0.53 -8.08
C LEU A 119 -11.17 0.07 -6.67
N GLY A 120 -11.18 -0.77 -5.64
CA GLY A 120 -11.01 -0.33 -4.26
C GLY A 120 -9.63 0.30 -4.03
N THR A 121 -8.56 -0.33 -4.51
CA THR A 121 -7.20 0.24 -4.39
C THR A 121 -7.09 1.57 -5.15
N SER A 122 -7.60 1.62 -6.38
CA SER A 122 -7.55 2.83 -7.22
C SER A 122 -8.37 3.97 -6.62
N PHE A 123 -9.53 3.67 -6.07
CA PHE A 123 -10.38 4.65 -5.37
C PHE A 123 -9.68 5.24 -4.16
N LEU A 124 -9.05 4.42 -3.30
CA LEU A 124 -8.30 4.91 -2.14
C LEU A 124 -7.16 5.84 -2.56
N LEU A 125 -6.37 5.43 -3.57
CA LEU A 125 -5.28 6.27 -4.08
C LEU A 125 -5.80 7.59 -4.67
N ALA A 126 -6.89 7.56 -5.43
CA ALA A 126 -7.50 8.77 -5.99
C ALA A 126 -8.02 9.70 -4.89
N ALA A 127 -8.71 9.16 -3.87
CA ALA A 127 -9.21 9.94 -2.74
C ALA A 127 -8.08 10.60 -1.95
N MET A 128 -7.05 9.83 -1.58
CA MET A 128 -5.88 10.37 -0.89
C MET A 128 -5.14 11.41 -1.74
N SER A 129 -5.08 11.22 -3.07
CA SER A 129 -4.45 12.17 -3.99
C SER A 129 -5.19 13.49 -4.01
N ALA A 130 -6.52 13.43 -4.14
CA ALA A 130 -7.37 14.61 -4.13
C ALA A 130 -7.24 15.39 -2.81
N ILE A 131 -7.24 14.69 -1.68
CA ILE A 131 -7.07 15.30 -0.35
C ILE A 131 -5.70 15.98 -0.24
N LEU A 132 -4.61 15.29 -0.61
CA LEU A 132 -3.26 15.86 -0.55
C LEU A 132 -3.09 17.04 -1.49
N LEU A 133 -3.64 16.98 -2.70
CA LEU A 133 -3.63 18.10 -3.66
C LEU A 133 -4.38 19.31 -3.10
N TYR A 134 -5.57 19.10 -2.53
CA TYR A 134 -6.35 20.16 -1.91
C TYR A 134 -5.58 20.83 -0.76
N HIS A 135 -5.03 20.04 0.16
CA HIS A 135 -4.27 20.58 1.29
C HIS A 135 -2.95 21.24 0.85
N GLY A 136 -2.24 20.68 -0.13
CA GLY A 136 -1.01 21.27 -0.68
C GLY A 136 -1.25 22.62 -1.38
N ALA A 137 -2.37 22.76 -2.10
CA ALA A 137 -2.74 24.00 -2.76
C ALA A 137 -3.15 25.11 -1.79
N HIS A 138 -3.74 24.78 -0.64
CA HIS A 138 -4.20 25.78 0.34
C HIS A 138 -3.16 26.10 1.43
N SER A 139 -2.20 25.20 1.68
CA SER A 139 -1.10 25.44 2.62
C SER A 139 -0.01 26.37 2.06
N SER A 140 0.10 26.47 0.74
CA SER A 140 1.07 27.35 0.05
C SER A 140 0.69 28.84 0.09
N GLY A 141 -0.57 29.19 0.39
CA GLY A 141 -0.99 30.59 0.59
C GLY A 141 -0.25 31.29 1.74
N GLY A 142 0.21 30.56 2.76
CA GLY A 142 0.98 31.12 3.88
C GLY A 142 2.48 31.27 3.62
N LEU A 143 3.04 30.60 2.60
CA LEU A 143 4.47 30.65 2.27
C LEU A 143 4.84 31.89 1.43
N PHE A 144 3.90 32.41 0.64
CA PHE A 144 4.12 33.61 -0.20
C PHE A 144 3.67 34.92 0.45
N GLN A 145 3.02 34.88 1.62
CA GLN A 145 2.57 36.09 2.33
C GLN A 145 3.62 36.60 3.34
N LYS A 146 4.74 35.88 3.50
CA LYS A 146 5.87 36.24 4.39
C LYS A 146 7.15 36.64 3.64
N ALA A 147 7.09 36.83 2.32
CA ALA A 147 8.20 37.30 1.50
C ALA A 147 8.01 38.77 1.12
#